data_AF-A0A2N6EYZ1-F1
#
_entry.id   AF-A0A2N6EYZ1-F1
#
_cell.length_a   1.000
_cell.length_b   1.000
_cell.length_c   1.000
_cell.angle_alpha   90.00
_cell.angle_beta   90.00
_cell.angle_gamma   90.00
#
_symmetry.space_group_name_H-M   'P 1'
#
loop_
_entity.id
_entity.type
_entity.pdbx_description
1 polymer ?
#
loop_
_entity_poly.entity_id
_entity_poly.type
_entity_poly.pdbx_seq_one_letter_code
_entity_poly.pdbx_strand_id
1 'polypeptide(L)'
;MTRDTMTQSVNWLGTTYQVKISWESEGDEVVFVRGQIDGKEMVRYFRGRWKDAKGRKQDPSEYIRLMKCCQEKFRFPRYTLQAITPMFTLLLGEQM
;
A
#
# COMPACT_ATOMS: atom_id res chain seq x y z
N MET A 1 -13.89 -13.28 6.92
CA MET A 1 -12.69 -12.51 6.58
C MET A 1 -12.40 -12.75 5.11
N THR A 2 -12.37 -11.70 4.29
CA THR A 2 -12.12 -11.80 2.85
C THR A 2 -10.72 -11.29 2.58
N ARG A 3 -9.94 -12.03 1.78
CA ARG A 3 -8.60 -11.63 1.36
C ARG A 3 -8.60 -11.31 -0.13
N ASP A 4 -8.19 -10.10 -0.46
CA ASP A 4 -8.09 -9.61 -1.82
C ASP A 4 -6.64 -9.21 -2.13
N THR A 5 -6.31 -9.09 -3.41
CA THR A 5 -4.98 -8.68 -3.87
C THR A 5 -5.09 -7.93 -5.20
N MET A 6 -4.26 -6.90 -5.35
CA MET A 6 -4.08 -6.14 -6.56
C MET A 6 -2.59 -6.10 -6.89
N THR A 7 -2.27 -6.33 -8.16
CA THR A 7 -0.91 -6.20 -8.69
C THR A 7 -0.97 -5.31 -9.93
N GLN A 8 -0.05 -4.35 -10.03
CA GLN A 8 0.06 -3.49 -11.20
C GLN A 8 1.51 -3.08 -11.45
N SER A 9 1.84 -2.85 -12.72
CA SER A 9 3.09 -2.21 -13.12
C SER A 9 2.94 -0.70 -13.07
N VAL A 10 3.87 -0.02 -12.39
CA VAL A 10 3.86 1.43 -12.19
C VAL A 10 5.17 2.00 -12.68
N ASN A 11 5.11 2.94 -13.61
CA ASN A 11 6.28 3.74 -13.97
C ASN A 11 6.45 4.87 -12.96
N TRP A 12 7.58 4.91 -12.27
CA TRP A 12 7.94 5.92 -11.29
C TRP A 12 9.33 6.47 -11.62
N LEU A 13 9.41 7.76 -11.94
CA LEU A 13 10.66 8.45 -12.31
C LEU A 13 11.47 7.75 -13.43
N GLY A 14 10.77 7.18 -14.42
CA GLY A 14 11.40 6.50 -15.56
C GLY A 14 11.70 5.01 -15.35
N THR A 15 11.57 4.51 -14.12
CA THR A 15 11.75 3.08 -13.81
C THR A 15 10.39 2.42 -13.61
N THR A 16 10.19 1.23 -14.19
CA THR A 16 8.96 0.45 -14.01
C THR A 16 9.11 -0.51 -12.84
N TYR A 17 8.19 -0.44 -11.89
CA TYR A 17 8.13 -1.27 -10.70
C TYR A 17 6.86 -2.11 -10.68
N GLN A 18 6.93 -3.31 -10.09
CA GLN A 18 5.76 -4.12 -9.80
C GLN A 18 5.25 -3.82 -8.40
N VAL A 19 4.09 -3.17 -8.31
CA VAL A 19 3.44 -2.87 -7.03
C VAL A 19 2.41 -3.96 -6.75
N LYS A 20 2.48 -4.55 -5.55
CA LYS A 20 1.52 -5.54 -5.07
C LYS A 20 0.93 -5.07 -3.75
N ILE A 21 -0.39 -5.00 -3.67
CA ILE A 21 -1.14 -4.68 -2.46
C ILE A 21 -2.05 -5.86 -2.14
N SER A 22 -1.92 -6.40 -0.94
CA SER A 22 -2.81 -7.45 -0.41
C SER A 22 -3.53 -6.89 0.80
N TRP A 23 -4.83 -7.15 0.95
CA TRP A 23 -5.58 -6.67 2.11
C TRP A 23 -6.61 -7.70 2.56
N GLU A 24 -6.97 -7.58 3.83
CA GLU A 24 -8.01 -8.40 4.44
C GLU A 24 -9.07 -7.50 5.04
N SER A 25 -10.32 -7.90 4.83
CA SER A 25 -11.49 -7.19 5.34
C SER A 25 -12.34 -8.08 6.23
N GLU A 26 -12.87 -7.49 7.30
CA GLU A 26 -13.90 -8.04 8.19
C GLU A 26 -15.16 -7.18 8.04
N GLY A 27 -16.17 -7.69 7.33
CA GLY A 27 -17.29 -6.86 6.88
C GLY A 27 -16.81 -5.76 5.92
N ASP A 28 -17.18 -4.51 6.20
CA ASP A 28 -16.81 -3.32 5.42
C ASP A 28 -15.49 -2.67 5.90
N GLU A 29 -14.86 -3.23 6.93
CA GLU A 29 -13.63 -2.71 7.51
C GLU A 29 -12.39 -3.45 6.95
N VAL A 30 -11.40 -2.69 6.49
CA VAL A 30 -10.07 -3.24 6.18
C VAL A 30 -9.29 -3.36 7.48
N VAL A 31 -8.91 -4.58 7.84
CA VAL A 31 -8.20 -4.89 9.09
C VAL A 31 -6.71 -5.13 8.89
N PHE A 32 -6.29 -5.44 7.65
CA PHE A 32 -4.91 -5.67 7.27
C PHE A 32 -4.64 -5.15 5.86
N VAL A 33 -3.47 -4.52 5.65
CA VAL A 33 -2.95 -4.19 4.32
C VAL A 33 -1.45 -4.49 4.30
N ARG A 34 -0.98 -5.05 3.20
CA ARG A 34 0.45 -5.26 2.92
C ARG A 34 0.76 -4.65 1.57
N GLY A 35 1.64 -3.65 1.56
CA GLY A 35 2.14 -3.02 0.34
C GLY A 35 3.56 -3.49 0.04
N GLN A 36 3.78 -3.95 -1.20
CA GLN A 36 5.08 -4.39 -1.69
C GLN A 36 5.43 -3.69 -3.01
N ILE A 37 6.72 -3.42 -3.21
CA ILE A 37 7.30 -2.96 -4.48
C ILE A 37 8.40 -3.95 -4.86
N ASP A 38 8.32 -4.55 -6.05
CA ASP A 38 9.25 -5.58 -6.54
C ASP A 38 9.46 -6.72 -5.52
N GLY A 39 8.36 -7.12 -4.86
CA GLY A 39 8.37 -8.16 -3.83
C GLY A 39 8.89 -7.71 -2.46
N LYS A 40 9.56 -6.55 -2.36
CA LYS A 40 9.99 -5.96 -1.08
C LYS A 40 8.80 -5.37 -0.36
N GLU A 41 8.56 -5.81 0.88
CA GLU A 41 7.55 -5.18 1.74
C GLU A 41 7.99 -3.77 2.09
N MET A 42 7.13 -2.79 1.81
CA MET A 42 7.39 -1.39 2.12
C MET A 42 6.60 -0.96 3.35
N VAL A 43 5.35 -1.41 3.44
CA VAL A 43 4.44 -1.01 4.51
C VAL A 43 3.48 -2.14 4.85
N ARG A 44 3.09 -2.17 6.12
CA ARG A 44 2.08 -3.07 6.67
C ARG A 44 1.14 -2.29 7.57
N TYR A 45 -0.16 -2.46 7.34
CA TYR A 45 -1.24 -2.03 8.20
C TYR A 45 -1.80 -3.22 8.97
N PHE A 46 -2.08 -3.02 10.26
CA PHE A 46 -2.87 -3.93 11.06
C PHE A 46 -3.68 -3.14 12.10
N ARG A 47 -5.02 -3.28 12.07
CA ARG A 47 -5.95 -2.67 13.04
C ARG A 47 -5.59 -1.23 13.48
N GLY A 48 -5.54 -0.32 12.51
CA GLY A 48 -5.24 1.10 12.74
C GLY A 48 -3.76 1.48 12.76
N ARG A 49 -2.83 0.52 12.69
CA ARG A 49 -1.39 0.77 12.84
C ARG A 49 -0.64 0.52 11.54
N TRP A 50 -0.12 1.58 10.94
CA TRP A 50 0.81 1.52 9.81
C TRP A 50 2.25 1.42 10.30
N LYS A 51 2.99 0.47 9.77
CA LYS A 51 4.42 0.26 10.02
C LYS A 51 5.15 0.07 8.71
N ASP A 52 6.38 0.55 8.63
CA ASP A 52 7.26 0.22 7.51
C ASP A 52 7.87 -1.19 7.64
N ALA A 53 8.69 -1.57 6.65
CA ALA A 53 9.43 -2.82 6.61
C ALA A 53 10.33 -3.06 7.84
N LYS A 54 10.79 -1.99 8.49
CA LYS A 54 11.64 -2.01 9.69
C LYS A 54 10.82 -2.03 10.98
N GLY A 55 9.50 -2.06 10.89
CA GLY A 55 8.59 -2.05 12.04
C GLY A 55 8.39 -0.67 12.67
N ARG A 56 8.92 0.40 12.08
CA ARG A 56 8.75 1.78 12.56
C ARG A 56 7.35 2.25 12.27
N LYS A 57 6.70 2.89 13.25
CA LYS A 57 5.35 3.44 13.10
C LYS A 57 5.38 4.59 12.09
N GLN A 58 4.47 4.55 11.13
CA GLN A 58 4.26 5.60 10.13
C GLN A 58 3.01 6.41 10.48
N ASP A 59 2.90 7.63 9.97
CA ASP A 59 1.68 8.44 10.12
C ASP A 59 0.52 7.77 9.37
N PRO A 60 -0.60 7.42 10.04
CA PRO A 60 -1.74 6.82 9.38
C PRO A 60 -2.33 7.66 8.25
N SER A 61 -2.20 9.00 8.31
CA SER A 61 -2.76 9.93 7.34
C SER A 61 -2.18 9.74 5.92
N GLU A 62 -0.90 9.34 5.84
CA GLU A 62 -0.20 9.07 4.59
C GLU A 62 -0.83 7.92 3.80
N TYR A 63 -1.48 6.98 4.49
CA TYR A 63 -1.96 5.72 3.92
C TYR A 63 -3.50 5.60 3.93
N ILE A 64 -4.24 6.65 4.32
CA ILE A 64 -5.71 6.66 4.30
C ILE A 64 -6.25 6.39 2.89
N ARG A 65 -5.63 6.95 1.85
CA ARG A 65 -6.07 6.76 0.45
C ARG A 65 -5.93 5.31 0.02
N LEU A 66 -4.83 4.65 0.40
CA LEU A 66 -4.61 3.23 0.12
C LEU A 66 -5.67 2.36 0.79
N MET A 67 -5.99 2.63 2.06
CA MET A 67 -7.05 1.93 2.77
C MET A 67 -8.41 2.05 2.06
N LYS A 68 -8.78 3.27 1.63
CA LYS A 68 -10.01 3.50 0.87
C LYS A 68 -10.02 2.77 -0.46
N CYS A 69 -8.90 2.79 -1.20
CA CYS A 69 -8.78 2.01 -2.43
C CYS A 69 -8.95 0.50 -2.19
N CYS A 70 -8.45 -0.04 -1.07
CA CYS A 70 -8.70 -1.44 -0.70
C CYS A 70 -10.19 -1.72 -0.44
N GLN A 71 -10.88 -0.85 0.32
CA GLN A 71 -12.32 -0.98 0.57
C GLN A 71 -13.13 -0.95 -0.73
N GLU A 72 -12.78 -0.05 -1.65
CA GLU A 72 -13.43 0.11 -2.96
C GLU A 72 -12.92 -0.89 -4.01
N LYS A 73 -12.06 -1.84 -3.62
CA LYS A 73 -11.44 -2.84 -4.51
C LYS A 73 -10.79 -2.23 -5.76
N PHE A 74 -10.13 -1.08 -5.58
CA PHE A 74 -9.45 -0.33 -6.63
C PHE A 74 -10.34 0.08 -7.81
N ARG A 75 -11.66 0.25 -7.59
CA ARG A 75 -12.63 0.65 -8.60
C ARG A 75 -12.29 1.95 -9.35
N PHE A 76 -11.51 2.84 -8.73
CA PHE A 76 -11.14 4.15 -9.30
C PHE A 76 -9.63 4.27 -9.56
N PRO A 77 -9.13 3.89 -10.75
CA PRO A 77 -7.70 3.85 -11.07
C PRO A 77 -6.95 5.17 -10.84
N ARG A 78 -7.62 6.31 -11.02
CA ARG A 78 -7.04 7.65 -10.82
C ARG A 78 -6.51 7.88 -9.39
N TYR A 79 -7.05 7.18 -8.40
CA TYR A 79 -6.62 7.30 -7.00
C TYR A 79 -5.53 6.31 -6.64
N THR A 80 -5.36 5.24 -7.42
CA THR A 80 -4.38 4.18 -7.16
C THR A 80 -2.97 4.73 -7.13
N LEU A 81 -2.55 5.53 -8.12
CA LEU A 81 -1.18 6.07 -8.17
C LEU A 81 -0.88 7.00 -6.98
N GLN A 82 -1.87 7.82 -6.60
CA GLN A 82 -1.72 8.72 -5.45
C GLN A 82 -1.63 7.93 -4.13
N ALA A 83 -2.38 6.84 -4.01
CA ALA A 83 -2.37 5.98 -2.84
C ALA A 83 -1.06 5.20 -2.65
N ILE A 84 -0.33 4.89 -3.72
CA ILE A 84 0.94 4.14 -3.67
C ILE A 84 2.19 5.03 -3.59
N THR A 85 2.06 6.32 -3.86
CA THR A 85 3.17 7.29 -3.83
C THR A 85 3.98 7.25 -2.51
N PRO A 86 3.35 7.15 -1.32
CA PRO A 86 4.10 7.03 -0.06
C PRO A 86 5.01 5.80 0.00
N MET A 87 4.61 4.68 -0.62
CA MET A 87 5.44 3.47 -0.67
C MET A 87 6.74 3.69 -1.46
N PHE A 88 6.69 4.47 -2.55
CA PHE A 88 7.89 4.86 -3.30
C PHE A 88 8.78 5.82 -2.51
N THR A 89 8.19 6.71 -1.71
CA THR A 89 8.95 7.61 -0.83
C THR A 89 9.75 6.81 0.20
N LEU A 90 9.15 5.78 0.81
CA LEU A 90 9.87 4.86 1.69
C LEU A 90 10.96 4.08 0.96
N LEU A 91 10.71 3.63 -0.28
CA LEU A 91 11.67 2.86 -1.05
C LEU A 91 12.92 3.68 -1.36
N LEU A 92 12.74 4.92 -1.83
CA LEU A 92 13.83 5.83 -2.16
C LEU A 92 14.57 6.32 -0.91
N GLY A 93 13.85 6.58 0.18
CA GLY A 93 14.46 6.95 1.47
C GLY A 93 15.29 5.83 2.11
N GLU A 94 15.17 4.57 1.66
CA GLU A 94 16.06 3.48 2.06
C GLU A 94 17.31 3.33 1.17
N GLN A 95 17.34 3.99 0.01
CA GLN A 95 18.50 3.97 -0.90
C GLN A 95 19.52 5.08 -0.61
N MET A 96 19.13 6.07 0.21
CA MET A 96 20.01 7.12 0.75
C MET A 96 20.71 6.65 2.03
#